data_AF-A0AAJ1R8T6-F1
#
_entry.id   AF-A0AAJ1R8T6-F1
#
_cell.length_a   1.000
_cell.length_b   1.000
_cell.length_c   1.000
_cell.angle_alpha   90.00
_cell.angle_beta   90.00
_cell.angle_gamma   90.00
#
_symmetry.space_group_name_H-M   'P 1'
#
loop_
_entity.id
_entity.type
_entity.pdbx_description
1 polymer ?
#
loop_
_entity_poly.entity_id
_entity_poly.type
_entity_poly.pdbx_seq_one_letter_code
_entity_poly.pdbx_strand_id
1 'polypeptide(L)'
;MEDYKKIIDRNYLMLLHSEDQIFGSLSEKFSDKLQLEERKKLPLIEQDLKSLDMENRKASGELSFSNENEALGAMYVIEGSTLGGNVIAKQLSKTEGFDDVTFNFFGCYRENTGFMWKNFKEVIDNEVSEKNYDEVLSGAKKLYAFLLNVR
;
A
#
# COMPACT_ATOMS: atom_id res chain seq x y z
N MET A 1 -10.15 5.77 19.00
CA MET A 1 -9.11 6.58 18.34
C MET A 1 -7.73 5.89 18.40
N GLU A 2 -7.24 5.51 19.58
CA GLU A 2 -5.92 4.87 19.77
C GLU A 2 -5.64 3.68 18.85
N ASP A 3 -6.59 2.77 18.70
CA ASP A 3 -6.39 1.60 17.84
C ASP A 3 -6.33 1.97 16.35
N TYR A 4 -7.03 3.04 15.94
CA TYR A 4 -6.89 3.59 14.59
C TYR A 4 -5.50 4.19 14.36
N LYS A 5 -4.98 4.97 15.33
CA LYS A 5 -3.61 5.50 15.27
C LYS A 5 -2.57 4.38 15.15
N LYS A 6 -2.73 3.25 15.87
CA LYS A 6 -1.84 2.08 15.73
C LYS A 6 -1.88 1.45 14.33
N ILE A 7 -3.08 1.37 13.73
CA ILE A 7 -3.24 0.85 12.37
C ILE A 7 -2.56 1.78 11.37
N ILE A 8 -2.76 3.11 11.49
CA ILE A 8 -2.08 4.10 10.66
C ILE A 8 -0.57 4.03 10.83
N ASP A 9 -0.05 3.97 12.07
CA ASP A 9 1.38 3.88 12.32
C ASP A 9 2.03 2.67 11.64
N ARG A 10 1.40 1.49 11.75
CA ARG A 10 1.92 0.27 11.10
C ARG A 10 1.92 0.34 9.58
N ASN A 11 0.84 0.84 8.98
CA ASN A 11 0.78 0.98 7.52
C ASN A 11 1.73 2.08 7.03
N TYR A 12 1.93 3.13 7.82
CA TYR A 12 2.89 4.19 7.53
C TYR A 12 4.30 3.64 7.52
N LEU A 13 4.70 2.93 8.57
CA LEU A 13 6.01 2.30 8.61
C LEU A 13 6.19 1.30 7.47
N MET A 14 5.17 0.51 7.12
CA MET A 14 5.24 -0.38 5.95
C MET A 14 5.55 0.43 4.68
N LEU A 15 4.75 1.44 4.36
CA LEU A 15 4.91 2.27 3.16
C LEU A 15 6.24 3.02 3.14
N LEU A 16 6.64 3.60 4.28
CA LEU A 16 7.89 4.36 4.45
C LEU A 16 9.12 3.51 4.08
N HIS A 17 9.10 2.21 4.36
CA HIS A 17 10.23 1.31 4.06
C HIS A 17 10.09 0.59 2.72
N SER A 18 8.88 0.55 2.13
CA SER A 18 8.62 -0.30 0.96
C SER A 18 8.28 0.45 -0.32
N GLU A 19 7.57 1.58 -0.28
CA GLU A 19 6.95 2.16 -1.48
C GLU A 19 7.98 2.54 -2.55
N ASP A 20 9.00 3.33 -2.17
CA ASP A 20 10.08 3.71 -3.10
C ASP A 20 10.90 2.51 -3.56
N GLN A 21 11.09 1.51 -2.70
CA GLN A 21 11.83 0.28 -3.03
C GLN A 21 11.06 -0.58 -4.05
N ILE A 22 9.74 -0.69 -3.89
CA ILE A 22 8.86 -1.36 -4.85
C ILE A 22 8.92 -0.62 -6.18
N PHE A 23 8.69 0.71 -6.18
CA PHE A 23 8.58 1.47 -7.41
C PHE A 23 9.92 1.54 -8.16
N GLY A 24 11.03 1.67 -7.43
CA GLY A 24 12.38 1.63 -8.02
C GLY A 24 12.80 0.26 -8.55
N SER A 25 12.13 -0.83 -8.15
CA SER A 25 12.38 -2.19 -8.65
C SER A 25 11.57 -2.54 -9.90
N LEU A 26 10.58 -1.72 -10.27
CA LEU A 26 9.72 -1.96 -11.43
C LEU A 26 10.31 -1.33 -12.69
N SER A 27 10.26 -2.07 -13.79
CA SER A 27 10.68 -1.55 -15.10
C SER A 27 9.72 -0.47 -15.64
N GLU A 28 10.18 0.35 -16.58
CA GLU A 28 9.35 1.39 -17.24
C GLU A 28 8.04 0.81 -17.81
N LYS A 29 8.10 -0.43 -18.32
CA LYS A 29 6.93 -1.19 -18.78
C LYS A 29 5.82 -1.25 -17.72
N PHE A 30 6.16 -1.54 -16.47
CA PHE A 30 5.19 -1.59 -15.37
C PHE A 30 4.83 -0.20 -14.87
N SER A 31 5.76 0.77 -14.94
CA SER A 31 5.48 2.17 -14.61
C SER A 31 4.26 2.71 -15.37
N ASP A 32 4.25 2.51 -16.70
CA ASP A 32 3.17 2.99 -17.56
C ASP A 32 1.89 2.18 -17.41
N LYS A 33 1.99 0.83 -17.43
CA LYS A 33 0.83 -0.06 -17.35
C LYS A 33 0.08 0.06 -16.03
N LEU A 34 0.80 0.33 -14.94
CA LEU A 34 0.22 0.45 -13.60
C LEU A 34 -0.06 1.89 -13.17
N GLN A 35 0.33 2.92 -13.94
CA GLN A 35 0.19 4.33 -13.52
C GLN A 35 0.78 4.57 -12.11
N LEU A 36 2.04 4.22 -11.87
CA LEU A 36 2.61 4.17 -10.50
C LEU A 36 2.44 5.48 -9.70
N GLU A 37 2.50 6.63 -10.37
CA GLU A 37 2.28 7.93 -9.73
C GLU A 37 0.89 8.04 -9.07
N GLU A 38 -0.15 7.49 -9.70
CA GLU A 38 -1.52 7.45 -9.15
C GLU A 38 -1.66 6.45 -8.00
N ARG A 39 -0.67 5.56 -7.82
CA ARG A 39 -0.67 4.52 -6.79
C ARG A 39 0.19 4.87 -5.59
N LYS A 40 0.80 6.05 -5.52
CA LYS A 40 1.51 6.53 -4.32
C LYS A 40 0.56 6.68 -3.15
N LYS A 41 0.89 6.01 -2.04
CA LYS A 41 0.11 6.00 -0.79
C LYS A 41 0.88 6.59 0.37
N LEU A 42 2.22 6.63 0.30
CA LEU A 42 3.03 7.27 1.34
C LEU A 42 2.63 8.75 1.57
N PRO A 43 2.47 9.60 0.53
CA PRO A 43 2.05 10.98 0.74
C PRO A 43 0.62 11.12 1.31
N LEU A 44 -0.24 10.12 1.09
CA LEU A 44 -1.61 10.11 1.59
C LEU A 44 -1.65 9.74 3.07
N ILE A 45 -0.89 8.73 3.48
CA ILE A 45 -0.84 8.34 4.89
C ILE A 45 -0.10 9.39 5.73
N GLU A 46 0.89 10.10 5.18
CA GLU A 46 1.54 11.23 5.87
C GLU A 46 0.57 12.39 6.14
N GLN A 47 -0.41 12.62 5.25
CA GLN A 47 -1.49 13.58 5.52
C GLN A 47 -2.37 13.11 6.68
N ASP A 48 -2.69 11.81 6.73
CA ASP A 48 -3.44 11.24 7.84
C ASP A 48 -2.66 11.32 9.16
N LEU A 49 -1.35 11.05 9.17
CA LEU A 49 -0.50 11.24 10.35
C LEU A 49 -0.61 12.67 10.88
N LYS A 50 -0.47 13.66 9.98
CA LYS A 50 -0.59 15.07 10.35
C LYS A 50 -1.96 15.40 10.94
N SER A 51 -3.04 14.86 10.37
CA SER A 51 -4.41 15.06 10.90
C SER A 51 -4.63 14.41 12.27
N LEU A 52 -3.82 13.42 12.63
CA LEU A 52 -3.90 12.64 13.86
C LEU A 52 -2.89 13.10 14.92
N ASP A 53 -2.19 14.22 14.69
CA ASP A 53 -1.10 14.72 15.53
C ASP A 53 -0.01 13.66 15.77
N MET A 54 0.31 12.88 14.73
CA MET A 54 1.37 11.88 14.73
C MET A 54 2.60 12.41 13.98
N GLU A 55 3.80 12.08 14.48
CA GLU A 55 5.05 12.53 13.88
C GLU A 55 5.51 11.61 12.74
N ASN A 56 6.04 12.23 11.69
CA ASN A 56 6.76 11.52 10.64
C ASN A 56 8.07 10.94 11.18
N ARG A 57 8.48 9.81 10.62
CA ARG A 57 9.74 9.12 10.95
C ARG A 57 10.63 9.09 9.71
N LYS A 58 11.91 8.81 9.93
CA LYS A 58 12.84 8.49 8.85
C LYS A 58 12.84 6.99 8.64
N ALA A 59 12.87 6.56 7.38
CA ALA A 59 13.06 5.15 7.07
C ALA A 59 14.36 4.64 7.74
N SER A 60 14.27 3.48 8.37
CA SER A 60 15.38 2.79 9.02
C SER A 60 15.41 1.32 8.60
N GLY A 61 16.47 0.91 7.92
CA GLY A 61 16.57 -0.42 7.32
C GLY A 61 15.95 -0.47 5.92
N GLU A 62 16.33 -1.49 5.15
CA GLU A 62 15.99 -1.60 3.74
C GLU A 62 15.15 -2.86 3.52
N LEU A 63 13.86 -2.67 3.22
CA LEU A 63 13.09 -3.74 2.59
C LEU A 63 13.49 -3.79 1.12
N SER A 64 14.30 -4.77 0.74
CA SER A 64 14.78 -4.92 -0.63
C SER A 64 14.03 -6.01 -1.40
N PHE A 65 13.81 -5.77 -2.69
CA PHE A 65 13.24 -6.74 -3.63
C PHE A 65 14.32 -7.17 -4.63
N SER A 66 14.44 -8.48 -4.85
CA SER A 66 15.52 -9.03 -5.69
C SER A 66 15.28 -8.81 -7.18
N ASN A 67 14.03 -8.63 -7.58
CA ASN A 67 13.61 -8.43 -8.97
C ASN A 67 12.20 -7.79 -9.03
N GLU A 68 11.77 -7.43 -10.24
CA GLU A 68 10.46 -6.79 -10.47
C GLU A 68 9.28 -7.68 -10.06
N ASN A 69 9.40 -9.02 -10.15
CA ASN A 69 8.33 -9.93 -9.76
C ASN A 69 8.08 -9.91 -8.25
N GLU A 70 9.14 -9.90 -7.42
CA GLU A 70 8.98 -9.70 -5.98
C GLU A 70 8.35 -8.34 -5.66
N ALA A 71 8.73 -7.28 -6.38
CA ALA A 71 8.13 -5.96 -6.21
C ALA A 71 6.63 -5.96 -6.56
N LEU A 72 6.22 -6.61 -7.65
CA LEU A 72 4.81 -6.81 -8.01
C LEU A 72 4.04 -7.59 -6.93
N GLY A 73 4.68 -8.58 -6.32
CA GLY A 73 4.12 -9.32 -5.19
C GLY A 73 3.86 -8.45 -3.96
N ALA A 74 4.80 -7.60 -3.60
CA ALA A 74 4.61 -6.63 -2.51
C ALA A 74 3.53 -5.61 -2.86
N MET A 75 3.53 -5.11 -4.09
CA MET A 75 2.50 -4.21 -4.59
C MET A 75 1.10 -4.83 -4.55
N TYR A 76 0.97 -6.14 -4.83
CA TYR A 76 -0.30 -6.87 -4.70
C TYR A 76 -0.88 -6.77 -3.29
N VAL A 77 -0.05 -6.86 -2.25
CA VAL A 77 -0.49 -6.74 -0.85
C VAL A 77 -1.01 -5.33 -0.57
N ILE A 78 -0.30 -4.30 -1.04
CA ILE A 78 -0.70 -2.89 -0.87
C ILE A 78 -2.00 -2.61 -1.64
N GLU A 79 -2.06 -2.92 -2.94
CA GLU A 79 -3.24 -2.68 -3.77
C GLU A 79 -4.45 -3.49 -3.31
N GLY A 80 -4.26 -4.74 -2.90
CA GLY A 80 -5.33 -5.58 -2.39
C GLY A 80 -5.94 -5.05 -1.09
N SER A 81 -5.13 -4.39 -0.25
CA SER A 81 -5.62 -3.79 1.01
C SER A 81 -6.60 -2.63 0.79
N THR A 82 -6.58 -1.98 -0.38
CA THR A 82 -7.40 -0.78 -0.66
C THR A 82 -8.91 -1.07 -0.67
N LEU A 83 -9.31 -2.27 -1.08
CA LEU A 83 -10.71 -2.71 -1.07
C LEU A 83 -11.28 -2.72 0.36
N GLY A 84 -10.55 -3.35 1.29
CA GLY A 84 -10.91 -3.39 2.70
C GLY A 84 -10.78 -2.02 3.36
N GLY A 85 -9.75 -1.26 2.99
CA GLY A 85 -9.55 0.12 3.44
C GLY A 85 -10.76 1.01 3.17
N ASN A 86 -11.32 0.97 1.96
CA ASN A 86 -12.48 1.78 1.61
C ASN A 86 -13.72 1.41 2.46
N VAL A 87 -13.87 0.13 2.82
CA VAL A 87 -14.93 -0.31 3.74
C VAL A 87 -14.68 0.22 5.16
N ILE A 88 -13.43 0.14 5.64
CA ILE A 88 -13.02 0.64 6.96
C ILE A 88 -13.30 2.15 7.06
N ALA A 89 -12.84 2.94 6.08
CA ALA A 89 -13.07 4.39 6.04
C ALA A 89 -14.56 4.74 6.12
N LYS A 90 -15.40 4.06 5.32
CA LYS A 90 -16.85 4.28 5.30
C LYS A 90 -17.55 3.91 6.60
N GLN A 91 -17.04 2.93 7.34
CA GLN A 91 -17.59 2.52 8.64
C GLN A 91 -17.14 3.48 9.75
N LEU A 92 -15.85 3.83 9.78
CA LEU A 92 -15.30 4.75 10.77
C LEU A 92 -15.87 6.16 10.61
N SER A 93 -16.12 6.64 9.39
CA SER A 93 -16.73 7.95 9.15
C SER A 93 -18.16 8.11 9.69
N LYS A 94 -18.78 7.03 10.16
CA LYS A 94 -20.11 7.02 10.80
C LYS A 94 -20.04 6.82 12.31
N THR A 95 -18.83 6.67 12.84
CA THR A 95 -18.56 6.41 14.24
C THR A 95 -18.27 7.73 14.95
N GLU A 96 -18.91 7.96 16.09
CA GLU A 96 -18.67 9.15 16.92
C GLU A 96 -17.17 9.29 17.25
N GLY A 97 -16.63 10.51 17.08
CA GLY A 97 -15.22 10.80 17.34
C GLY A 97 -14.29 10.58 16.14
N PHE A 98 -14.85 10.34 14.95
CA PHE A 98 -14.13 10.28 13.66
C PHE A 98 -14.59 11.34 12.66
N ASP A 99 -15.42 12.29 13.10
CA ASP A 99 -16.08 13.30 12.26
C ASP A 99 -15.08 14.18 11.48
N ASP A 100 -13.92 14.46 12.08
CA ASP A 100 -12.87 15.30 11.49
C ASP A 100 -11.74 14.48 10.82
N VAL A 101 -11.85 13.14 10.77
CA VAL A 101 -10.82 12.29 10.15
C VAL A 101 -11.04 12.19 8.65
N THR A 102 -10.01 12.50 7.87
CA THR A 102 -10.09 12.58 6.40
C THR A 102 -9.94 11.25 5.66
N PHE A 103 -9.34 10.24 6.31
CA PHE A 103 -9.12 8.90 5.76
C PHE A 103 -8.43 8.88 4.38
N ASN A 104 -7.42 9.72 4.15
CA ASN A 104 -6.77 9.84 2.84
C ASN A 104 -6.14 8.52 2.38
N PHE A 105 -5.53 7.76 3.30
CA PHE A 105 -4.92 6.47 2.99
C PHE A 105 -5.99 5.39 2.69
N PHE A 106 -6.94 5.19 3.60
CA PHE A 106 -7.96 4.15 3.44
C PHE A 106 -9.00 4.48 2.34
N GLY A 107 -9.18 5.75 2.02
CA GLY A 107 -10.01 6.25 0.93
C GLY A 107 -9.24 6.65 -0.32
N CYS A 108 -8.00 6.19 -0.51
CA CYS A 108 -7.05 6.67 -1.53
C CYS A 108 -7.62 6.75 -2.95
N TYR A 109 -8.43 5.77 -3.37
CA TYR A 109 -9.03 5.73 -4.70
C TYR A 109 -10.52 6.11 -4.74
N ARG A 110 -11.16 6.33 -3.58
CA ARG A 110 -12.60 6.64 -3.47
C ARG A 110 -13.45 5.66 -4.31
N GLU A 111 -14.32 6.18 -5.18
CA GLU A 111 -15.16 5.41 -6.11
C GLU A 111 -14.37 4.55 -7.11
N ASN A 112 -13.12 4.88 -7.40
CA ASN A 112 -12.28 4.18 -8.36
C ASN A 112 -11.56 2.95 -7.78
N THR A 113 -11.73 2.65 -6.48
CA THR A 113 -11.05 1.52 -5.81
C THR A 113 -11.21 0.20 -6.57
N GLY A 114 -12.43 -0.12 -7.01
CA GLY A 114 -12.69 -1.34 -7.77
C GLY A 114 -12.02 -1.36 -9.14
N PHE A 115 -11.98 -0.21 -9.82
CA PHE A 115 -11.30 -0.06 -11.11
C PHE A 115 -9.79 -0.22 -10.97
N MET A 116 -9.17 0.49 -10.01
CA MET A 116 -7.72 0.44 -9.76
C MET A 116 -7.23 -0.96 -9.42
N TRP A 117 -8.02 -1.70 -8.62
CA TRP A 117 -7.72 -3.10 -8.30
C TRP A 117 -7.86 -4.03 -9.51
N LYS A 118 -8.94 -3.87 -10.29
CA LYS A 118 -9.16 -4.69 -11.49
C LYS A 118 -8.03 -4.48 -12.51
N ASN A 119 -7.67 -3.23 -12.79
CA ASN A 119 -6.57 -2.88 -13.67
C ASN A 119 -5.25 -3.53 -13.21
N PHE A 120 -4.94 -3.43 -11.91
CA PHE A 120 -3.72 -4.03 -11.36
C PHE A 120 -3.65 -5.54 -11.61
N LYS A 121 -4.75 -6.26 -11.32
CA LYS A 121 -4.81 -7.71 -11.56
C LYS A 121 -4.67 -8.05 -13.05
N GLU A 122 -5.36 -7.33 -13.93
CA GLU A 122 -5.26 -7.56 -15.38
C GLU A 122 -3.83 -7.39 -15.89
N VAL A 123 -3.08 -6.42 -15.36
CA VAL A 123 -1.66 -6.26 -15.71
C VAL A 123 -0.84 -7.44 -15.19
N ILE A 124 -0.99 -7.86 -13.93
CA ILE A 124 -0.22 -9.00 -13.41
C ILE A 124 -0.56 -10.29 -14.18
N ASP A 125 -1.84 -10.57 -14.42
CA ASP A 125 -2.30 -11.78 -15.10
C ASP A 125 -1.76 -11.88 -16.55
N ASN A 126 -1.54 -10.75 -17.21
CA ASN A 126 -1.02 -10.70 -18.58
C ASN A 126 0.51 -10.67 -18.66
N GLU A 127 1.18 -10.04 -17.69
CA GLU A 127 2.62 -9.78 -17.78
C GLU A 127 3.49 -10.78 -17.01
N VAL A 128 2.93 -11.46 -15.99
CA VAL A 128 3.67 -12.44 -15.18
C VAL A 128 3.41 -13.85 -15.72
N SER A 129 4.45 -14.49 -16.23
CA SER A 129 4.39 -15.90 -16.62
C SER A 129 4.49 -16.84 -15.41
N GLU A 130 3.91 -18.03 -15.51
CA GLU A 130 3.88 -19.05 -14.43
C GLU A 130 5.24 -19.34 -13.78
N LYS A 131 6.32 -19.38 -14.56
CA LYS A 131 7.69 -19.59 -14.05
C LYS A 131 8.16 -18.54 -13.02
N ASN A 132 7.51 -17.38 -12.96
CA ASN A 132 7.83 -16.27 -12.05
C ASN A 132 6.87 -16.19 -10.84
N TYR A 133 5.87 -17.07 -10.74
CA TYR A 133 4.86 -17.00 -9.66
C TYR A 133 5.48 -17.14 -8.26
N ASP A 134 6.53 -17.95 -8.12
CA ASP A 134 7.23 -18.11 -6.84
C ASP A 134 7.91 -16.81 -6.39
N GLU A 135 8.42 -16.01 -7.32
CA GLU A 135 9.03 -14.70 -7.02
C GLU A 135 7.96 -13.69 -6.60
N VAL A 136 6.83 -13.64 -7.31
CA VAL A 136 5.67 -12.81 -6.90
C VAL A 136 5.19 -13.20 -5.50
N LEU A 137 5.04 -14.50 -5.24
CA LEU A 137 4.63 -14.98 -3.93
C LEU A 137 5.67 -14.66 -2.84
N SER A 138 6.96 -14.74 -3.15
CA SER A 138 8.06 -14.34 -2.26
C SER A 138 7.92 -12.87 -1.86
N GLY A 139 7.71 -11.98 -2.84
CA GLY A 139 7.48 -10.56 -2.62
C GLY A 139 6.30 -10.24 -1.71
N ALA A 140 5.15 -10.88 -1.97
CA ALA A 140 3.96 -10.74 -1.13
C ALA A 140 4.22 -11.19 0.31
N LYS A 141 4.89 -12.34 0.49
CA LYS A 141 5.27 -12.86 1.82
C LYS A 141 6.22 -11.92 2.55
N LYS A 142 7.20 -11.34 1.86
CA LYS A 142 8.13 -10.36 2.43
C LYS A 142 7.39 -9.16 3.00
N LEU A 143 6.47 -8.57 2.23
CA LEU A 143 5.73 -7.40 2.72
C LEU A 143 4.78 -7.73 3.87
N TYR A 144 4.08 -8.87 3.82
CA TYR A 144 3.26 -9.33 4.95
C TYR A 144 4.10 -9.55 6.21
N ALA A 145 5.24 -10.23 6.09
CA ALA A 145 6.14 -10.46 7.21
C ALA A 145 6.66 -9.13 7.78
N PHE A 146 6.97 -8.16 6.93
CA PHE A 146 7.36 -6.82 7.36
C PHE A 146 6.23 -6.14 8.13
N LEU A 147 5.02 -6.04 7.55
CA LEU A 147 3.86 -5.41 8.18
C LEU A 147 3.51 -6.00 9.56
N LEU A 148 3.67 -7.31 9.75
CA LEU A 148 3.38 -7.97 11.02
C LEU A 148 4.41 -7.66 12.12
N ASN A 149 5.66 -7.41 11.74
CA ASN A 149 6.79 -7.25 12.65
C ASN A 149 7.25 -5.80 12.83
N VAL A 150 6.78 -4.88 11.98
CA VAL A 150 7.13 -3.46 12.04
C VAL A 150 6.62 -2.83 13.35
N ARG A 151 7.48 -2.03 13.99
CA ARG A 151 7.24 -1.39 15.29
C ARG A 151 7.82 0.02 15.28
#